data_AF-A0A8C8WLK7-F1
#
_entry.id   AF-A0A8C8WLK7-F1
#
_cell.length_a   1.000
_cell.length_b   1.000
_cell.length_c   1.000
_cell.angle_alpha   90.00
_cell.angle_beta   90.00
_cell.angle_gamma   90.00
#
_symmetry.space_group_name_H-M   'P 1'
#
loop_
_entity.id
_entity.type
_entity.pdbx_description
1 polymer ?
#
loop_
_entity_poly.entity_id
_entity_poly.type
_entity_poly.pdbx_seq_one_letter_code
_entity_poly.pdbx_strand_id
1 'polypeptide(L)'
;MSNNGTDLTTGFISSSVAVLLFGSNFVPLKKYDTGDGMFLQWVLCAAIWMIALAVNLILHCPKFWPFAMVGGCIWATGNIAVVPIIKTIGLGLGILIWGSFNALTGWASSRFGWFGMDAEEVSKPVLNYIGAGLSVVSAFIFLFIKSEIPSSTSSVDTTPLMTEHVINKIQDPCRDYSWVDKLSTLQQRIVGCSLAVISGILYGSTFVPIIYIKDHSKRNDSIYTGASQYDLDYVFAHFSGIFLTSTVYFFAYCIAMKNNPKLYPEAVLPGFLSGALWAIATCCWFIANHSLSAVVSFPIITAGPGFIAAMWGVFKFKEIQGLQNYLLMIFAFCIILTGALCTAYSKI
;
A
#
# COMPACT_ATOMS: atom_id res chain seq x y z
N MET A 1 -23.21 -25.74 16.08
CA MET A 1 -21.95 -25.99 16.84
C MET A 1 -20.80 -26.50 15.96
N SER A 2 -20.77 -26.22 14.65
CA SER A 2 -19.65 -26.53 13.75
C SER A 2 -18.92 -25.29 13.18
N ASN A 3 -19.29 -24.07 13.59
CA ASN A 3 -18.87 -22.84 12.89
C ASN A 3 -17.49 -22.30 13.31
N ASN A 4 -17.03 -22.50 14.55
CA ASN A 4 -15.76 -21.89 14.98
C ASN A 4 -14.54 -22.40 14.19
N GLY A 5 -14.50 -23.69 13.83
CA GLY A 5 -13.36 -24.26 13.10
C GLY A 5 -13.28 -23.81 11.64
N THR A 6 -14.43 -23.70 10.97
CA THR A 6 -14.55 -23.22 9.60
C THR A 6 -14.26 -21.72 9.50
N ASP A 7 -14.71 -20.93 10.47
CA ASP A 7 -14.47 -19.48 10.50
C ASP A 7 -12.99 -19.18 10.73
N LEU A 8 -12.35 -19.85 11.69
CA LEU A 8 -10.90 -19.74 11.92
C LEU A 8 -10.10 -20.08 10.66
N THR A 9 -10.44 -21.18 9.99
CA THR A 9 -9.77 -21.64 8.77
C THR A 9 -9.94 -20.62 7.65
N THR A 10 -11.17 -20.13 7.43
CA THR A 10 -11.48 -19.12 6.42
C THR A 10 -10.69 -17.84 6.65
N GLY A 11 -10.58 -17.39 7.90
CA GLY A 11 -9.87 -16.17 8.22
C GLY A 11 -8.35 -16.28 8.10
N PHE A 12 -7.74 -17.43 8.44
CA PHE A 12 -6.29 -17.64 8.24
C PHE A 12 -5.93 -17.80 6.75
N ILE A 13 -6.77 -18.49 5.99
CA ILE A 13 -6.62 -18.57 4.52
C ILE A 13 -6.72 -17.18 3.92
N SER A 14 -7.75 -16.41 4.30
CA SER A 14 -7.96 -15.05 3.79
C SER A 14 -6.80 -14.12 4.17
N SER A 15 -6.28 -14.22 5.40
CA SER A 15 -5.10 -13.47 5.83
C SER A 15 -3.86 -13.83 4.99
N SER A 16 -3.64 -15.12 4.73
CA SER A 16 -2.51 -15.60 3.93
C SER A 16 -2.58 -15.11 2.49
N VAL A 17 -3.77 -15.17 1.88
CA VAL A 17 -4.01 -14.62 0.54
C VAL A 17 -3.77 -13.11 0.53
N ALA A 18 -4.31 -12.36 1.49
CA ALA A 18 -4.11 -10.91 1.59
C ALA A 18 -2.62 -10.56 1.70
N VAL A 19 -1.85 -11.27 2.53
CA VAL A 19 -0.41 -11.07 2.72
C VAL A 19 0.37 -11.26 1.41
N LEU A 20 0.10 -12.36 0.71
CA LEU A 20 0.79 -12.67 -0.55
C LEU A 20 0.45 -11.65 -1.64
N LEU A 21 -0.81 -11.28 -1.75
CA LEU A 21 -1.30 -10.35 -2.75
C LEU A 21 -0.82 -8.92 -2.50
N PHE A 22 -0.93 -8.38 -1.28
CA PHE A 22 -0.40 -7.05 -0.95
C PHE A 22 1.12 -6.99 -1.08
N GLY A 23 1.85 -8.03 -0.69
CA GLY A 23 3.31 -8.06 -0.83
C GLY A 23 3.79 -8.18 -2.27
N SER A 24 2.92 -8.60 -3.18
CA SER A 24 3.27 -8.87 -4.59
C SER A 24 2.56 -7.96 -5.59
N ASN A 25 1.64 -7.09 -5.16
CA ASN A 25 0.77 -6.32 -6.05
C ASN A 25 1.55 -5.44 -7.05
N PHE A 26 2.68 -4.88 -6.65
CA PHE A 26 3.52 -4.03 -7.51
C PHE A 26 4.65 -4.78 -8.24
N VAL A 27 4.81 -6.09 -8.00
CA VAL A 27 5.82 -6.93 -8.67
C VAL A 27 5.64 -6.97 -10.20
N PRO A 28 4.41 -7.07 -10.75
CA PRO A 28 4.19 -7.05 -12.21
C PRO A 28 4.68 -5.77 -12.86
N LEU A 29 4.61 -4.63 -12.16
CA LEU A 29 4.89 -3.30 -12.70
C LEU A 29 6.38 -3.01 -12.86
N LYS A 30 7.23 -3.73 -12.12
CA LYS A 30 8.65 -3.45 -12.09
C LYS A 30 9.40 -3.73 -13.40
N LYS A 31 8.82 -4.56 -14.29
CA LYS A 31 9.42 -4.89 -15.58
C LYS A 31 9.09 -3.89 -16.69
N TYR A 32 8.13 -3.00 -16.45
CA TYR A 32 7.58 -2.10 -17.47
C TYR A 32 7.89 -0.66 -17.11
N ASP A 33 8.03 0.19 -18.14
CA ASP A 33 8.15 1.62 -17.89
C ASP A 33 6.80 2.17 -17.44
N THR A 34 6.77 2.69 -16.23
CA THR A 34 5.59 3.26 -15.57
C THR A 34 5.54 4.78 -15.66
N GLY A 35 6.55 5.41 -16.31
CA GLY A 35 6.57 6.84 -16.56
C GLY A 35 6.57 7.69 -15.29
N ASP A 36 5.73 8.72 -15.28
CA ASP A 36 5.46 9.55 -14.09
C ASP A 36 4.43 8.94 -13.13
N GLY A 37 3.81 7.81 -13.53
CA GLY A 37 2.85 7.06 -12.72
C GLY A 37 1.41 7.57 -12.72
N MET A 38 1.11 8.73 -13.30
CA MET A 38 -0.24 9.30 -13.24
C MET A 38 -1.25 8.49 -14.06
N PHE A 39 -0.86 8.08 -15.27
CA PHE A 39 -1.69 7.19 -16.08
C PHE A 39 -1.83 5.80 -15.43
N LEU A 40 -0.74 5.27 -14.88
CA LEU A 40 -0.75 3.98 -14.18
C LEU A 40 -1.72 4.00 -12.98
N GLN A 41 -1.67 5.07 -12.18
CA GLN A 41 -2.56 5.28 -11.04
C GLN A 41 -4.03 5.19 -11.45
N TRP A 42 -4.39 5.81 -12.59
CA TRP A 42 -5.76 5.77 -13.11
C TRP A 42 -6.19 4.37 -13.55
N VAL A 43 -5.35 3.67 -14.33
CA VAL A 43 -5.62 2.28 -14.76
C VAL A 43 -5.73 1.33 -13.57
N LEU A 44 -4.83 1.45 -12.61
CA LEU A 44 -4.84 0.65 -11.37
C LEU A 44 -6.13 0.87 -10.59
N CYS A 45 -6.57 2.13 -10.44
CA CYS A 45 -7.81 2.46 -9.75
C CYS A 45 -9.06 2.00 -10.50
N ALA A 46 -9.03 1.99 -11.84
CA ALA A 46 -10.12 1.44 -12.65
C ALA A 46 -10.27 -0.07 -12.39
N ALA A 47 -9.16 -0.81 -12.31
CA ALA A 47 -9.19 -2.24 -11.98
C ALA A 47 -9.74 -2.49 -10.56
N ILE A 48 -9.33 -1.68 -9.58
CA ILE A 48 -9.88 -1.73 -8.22
C ILE A 48 -11.41 -1.57 -8.26
N TRP A 49 -11.90 -0.56 -8.98
CA TRP A 49 -13.34 -0.30 -9.09
C TRP A 49 -14.11 -1.44 -9.78
N MET A 50 -13.54 -2.07 -10.81
CA MET A 50 -14.16 -3.24 -11.46
C MET A 50 -14.34 -4.42 -10.51
N ILE A 51 -13.35 -4.68 -9.65
CA ILE A 51 -13.49 -5.70 -8.59
C ILE A 51 -14.56 -5.29 -7.58
N ALA A 52 -14.61 -4.01 -7.18
CA ALA A 52 -15.66 -3.48 -6.31
C ALA A 52 -17.05 -3.71 -6.88
N LEU A 53 -17.24 -3.46 -8.18
CA LEU A 53 -18.52 -3.66 -8.84
C LEU A 53 -18.94 -5.14 -8.79
N ALA A 54 -18.02 -6.07 -9.05
CA ALA A 54 -18.30 -7.49 -8.94
C ALA A 54 -18.68 -7.90 -7.51
N VAL A 55 -17.94 -7.43 -6.50
CA VAL A 55 -18.24 -7.68 -5.09
C VAL A 55 -19.59 -7.09 -4.69
N ASN A 56 -19.91 -5.87 -5.14
CA ASN A 56 -21.20 -5.22 -4.88
C ASN A 56 -22.38 -6.04 -5.42
N LEU A 57 -22.25 -6.60 -6.62
CA LEU A 57 -23.27 -7.46 -7.23
C LEU A 57 -23.41 -8.79 -6.48
N ILE A 58 -22.30 -9.39 -6.04
CA ILE A 58 -22.30 -10.63 -5.24
C ILE A 58 -23.01 -10.41 -3.89
N LEU A 59 -22.82 -9.24 -3.28
CA LEU A 59 -23.45 -8.86 -2.00
C LEU A 59 -24.87 -8.28 -2.15
N HIS A 60 -25.48 -8.40 -3.33
CA HIS A 60 -26.84 -7.90 -3.61
C HIS A 60 -27.00 -6.39 -3.38
N CYS A 61 -25.99 -5.61 -3.76
CA CYS A 61 -25.98 -4.14 -3.73
C CYS A 61 -26.27 -3.57 -2.33
N PRO A 62 -25.34 -3.73 -1.36
CA PRO A 62 -25.47 -3.15 -0.03
C PRO A 62 -25.67 -1.63 -0.09
N LYS A 63 -26.23 -1.08 1.00
CA LYS A 63 -26.52 0.36 1.09
C LYS A 63 -25.24 1.18 0.89
N PHE A 64 -25.26 2.06 -0.09
CA PHE A 64 -24.15 2.95 -0.38
C PHE A 64 -24.06 4.08 0.65
N TRP A 65 -22.93 4.16 1.35
CA TRP A 65 -22.63 5.23 2.30
C TRP A 65 -21.57 6.17 1.73
N PRO A 66 -21.93 7.38 1.25
CA PRO A 66 -21.00 8.29 0.58
C PRO A 66 -19.79 8.70 1.44
N PHE A 67 -19.95 8.76 2.76
CA PHE A 67 -18.84 9.11 3.66
C PHE A 67 -17.69 8.09 3.60
N ALA A 68 -17.96 6.81 3.28
CA ALA A 68 -16.93 5.80 3.06
C ALA A 68 -16.04 6.11 1.83
N MET A 69 -16.53 6.89 0.87
CA MET A 69 -15.74 7.35 -0.29
C MET A 69 -14.56 8.22 0.15
N VAL A 70 -14.70 9.00 1.24
CA VAL A 70 -13.61 9.85 1.77
C VAL A 70 -12.37 9.02 2.08
N GLY A 71 -12.56 7.81 2.62
CA GLY A 71 -11.46 6.87 2.84
C GLY A 71 -10.73 6.53 1.54
N GLY A 72 -11.50 6.28 0.48
CA GLY A 72 -10.95 6.00 -0.84
C GLY A 72 -10.20 7.20 -1.43
N CYS A 73 -10.67 8.42 -1.19
CA CYS A 73 -9.98 9.64 -1.57
C CYS A 73 -8.61 9.76 -0.88
N ILE A 74 -8.56 9.49 0.43
CA ILE A 74 -7.32 9.50 1.22
C ILE A 74 -6.33 8.47 0.65
N TRP A 75 -6.79 7.25 0.37
CA TRP A 75 -5.95 6.22 -0.24
C TRP A 75 -5.41 6.62 -1.60
N ALA A 76 -6.26 7.09 -2.50
CA ALA A 76 -5.86 7.50 -3.85
C ALA A 76 -4.82 8.62 -3.82
N THR A 77 -4.95 9.54 -2.86
CA THR A 77 -3.97 10.62 -2.61
C THR A 77 -2.60 10.04 -2.24
N GLY A 78 -2.56 9.08 -1.32
CA GLY A 78 -1.32 8.40 -0.95
C GLY A 78 -0.71 7.58 -2.09
N ASN A 79 -1.57 6.99 -2.93
CA ASN A 79 -1.13 6.07 -3.99
C ASN A 79 -0.51 6.75 -5.21
N ILE A 80 -0.76 8.05 -5.44
CA ILE A 80 -0.04 8.82 -6.48
C ILE A 80 1.47 8.74 -6.28
N ALA A 81 1.95 8.75 -5.03
CA ALA A 81 3.37 8.78 -4.75
C ALA A 81 4.08 7.43 -4.95
N VAL A 82 3.35 6.34 -5.22
CA VAL A 82 3.93 4.99 -5.32
C VAL A 82 5.01 4.89 -6.40
N VAL A 83 4.75 5.42 -7.60
CA VAL A 83 5.74 5.35 -8.70
C VAL A 83 7.00 6.15 -8.35
N PRO A 84 6.91 7.42 -7.89
CA PRO A 84 8.06 8.13 -7.36
C PRO A 84 8.81 7.39 -6.25
N ILE A 85 8.11 6.77 -5.30
CA ILE A 85 8.74 6.01 -4.20
C ILE A 85 9.54 4.82 -4.75
N ILE A 86 8.92 4.00 -5.62
CA ILE A 86 9.58 2.84 -6.21
C ILE A 86 10.81 3.25 -7.02
N LYS A 87 10.74 4.36 -7.77
CA LYS A 87 11.87 4.89 -8.55
C LYS A 87 13.00 5.47 -7.69
N THR A 88 12.71 5.95 -6.48
CA THR A 88 13.69 6.63 -5.61
C THR A 88 14.36 5.75 -4.57
N ILE A 89 13.60 4.88 -3.90
CA ILE A 89 14.10 4.04 -2.80
C ILE A 89 13.89 2.54 -3.03
N GLY A 90 13.28 2.16 -4.16
CA GLY A 90 13.04 0.77 -4.51
C GLY A 90 11.74 0.22 -3.94
N LEU A 91 11.26 -0.88 -4.54
CA LEU A 91 9.97 -1.48 -4.21
C LEU A 91 9.97 -2.10 -2.81
N GLY A 92 11.00 -2.91 -2.49
CA GLY A 92 11.06 -3.62 -1.21
C GLY A 92 11.11 -2.65 -0.03
N LEU A 93 12.03 -1.69 -0.08
CA LEU A 93 12.21 -0.69 0.97
C LEU A 93 11.00 0.25 1.08
N GLY A 94 10.42 0.65 -0.06
CA GLY A 94 9.18 1.42 -0.07
C GLY A 94 8.08 0.73 0.74
N ILE A 95 7.74 -0.53 0.40
CA ILE A 95 6.69 -1.30 1.07
C ILE A 95 6.92 -1.38 2.58
N LEU A 96 8.17 -1.57 3.00
CA LEU A 96 8.51 -1.63 4.42
C LEU A 96 8.25 -0.31 5.15
N ILE A 97 8.67 0.82 4.57
CA ILE A 97 8.50 2.14 5.19
C ILE A 97 7.02 2.51 5.25
N TRP A 98 6.32 2.55 4.11
CA TRP A 98 4.92 2.96 4.13
C TRP A 98 4.05 1.95 4.88
N GLY A 99 4.36 0.66 4.84
CA GLY A 99 3.67 -0.37 5.60
C GLY A 99 3.80 -0.17 7.11
N SER A 100 4.98 0.25 7.57
CA SER A 100 5.21 0.56 8.99
C SER A 100 4.39 1.77 9.45
N PHE A 101 4.39 2.87 8.68
CA PHE A 101 3.61 4.06 9.02
C PHE A 101 2.10 3.86 8.86
N ASN A 102 1.67 3.01 7.92
CA ASN A 102 0.29 2.54 7.79
C ASN A 102 -0.18 1.83 9.07
N ALA A 103 0.60 0.84 9.54
CA ALA A 103 0.28 0.12 10.77
C ALA A 103 0.23 1.03 12.00
N LEU A 104 1.22 1.92 12.15
CA LEU A 104 1.28 2.87 13.27
C LEU A 104 0.11 3.86 13.28
N THR A 105 -0.25 4.40 12.12
CA THR A 105 -1.37 5.35 12.00
C THR A 105 -2.71 4.66 12.19
N GLY A 106 -2.88 3.45 11.66
CA GLY A 106 -4.07 2.63 11.91
C GLY A 106 -4.24 2.29 13.39
N TRP A 107 -3.15 1.91 14.06
CA TRP A 107 -3.15 1.67 15.51
C TRP A 107 -3.47 2.95 16.30
N ALA A 108 -2.80 4.07 16.00
CA ALA A 108 -2.97 5.32 16.73
C ALA A 108 -4.39 5.87 16.60
N SER A 109 -4.93 5.88 15.36
CA SER A 109 -6.28 6.36 15.11
C SER A 109 -7.34 5.55 15.86
N SER A 110 -7.22 4.21 15.87
CA SER A 110 -8.13 3.32 16.61
C SER A 110 -7.96 3.44 18.13
N ARG A 111 -6.72 3.46 18.63
CA ARG A 111 -6.44 3.47 20.06
C ARG A 111 -6.86 4.77 20.75
N PHE A 112 -6.64 5.90 20.08
CA PHE A 112 -6.93 7.23 20.64
C PHE A 112 -8.28 7.80 20.20
N GLY A 113 -9.05 7.08 19.38
CA GLY A 113 -10.34 7.56 18.87
C GLY A 113 -10.20 8.82 18.02
N TRP A 114 -9.12 8.93 17.24
CA TRP A 114 -8.92 10.09 16.36
C TRP A 114 -10.10 10.22 15.39
N PHE A 115 -10.41 11.46 14.98
CA PHE A 115 -11.50 11.74 14.05
C PHE A 115 -12.89 11.36 14.56
N GLY A 116 -13.06 11.29 15.89
CA GLY A 116 -14.35 11.06 16.54
C GLY A 116 -14.77 9.59 16.55
N MET A 117 -13.85 8.64 16.32
CA MET A 117 -14.10 7.21 16.51
C MET A 117 -14.15 6.85 17.99
N ASP A 118 -14.79 5.74 18.34
CA ASP A 118 -14.74 5.23 19.71
C ASP A 118 -13.32 4.74 20.01
N ALA A 119 -12.72 5.22 21.10
CA ALA A 119 -11.37 4.82 21.49
C ALA A 119 -11.35 3.34 21.87
N GLU A 120 -10.48 2.57 21.23
CA GLU A 120 -10.38 1.14 21.53
C GLU A 120 -9.73 0.92 22.90
N GLU A 121 -10.49 0.34 23.83
CA GLU A 121 -9.99 -0.09 25.13
C GLU A 121 -9.27 -1.44 25.03
N VAL A 122 -8.13 -1.56 25.70
CA VAL A 122 -7.30 -2.77 25.71
C VAL A 122 -7.07 -3.24 27.13
N SER A 123 -7.16 -4.55 27.35
CA SER A 123 -7.02 -5.18 28.68
C SER A 123 -5.67 -4.88 29.33
N LYS A 124 -4.59 -4.81 28.54
CA LYS A 124 -3.22 -4.56 29.01
C LYS A 124 -2.59 -3.36 28.28
N PRO A 125 -2.85 -2.12 28.71
CA PRO A 125 -2.41 -0.92 27.98
C PRO A 125 -0.90 -0.77 27.88
N VAL A 126 -0.15 -1.16 28.93
CA VAL A 126 1.32 -1.09 28.92
C VAL A 126 1.91 -2.00 27.84
N LEU A 127 1.40 -3.23 27.71
CA LEU A 127 1.88 -4.18 26.69
C LEU A 127 1.56 -3.68 25.27
N ASN A 128 0.41 -3.04 25.10
CA ASN A 128 0.01 -2.42 23.84
C ASN A 128 0.97 -1.28 23.44
N TYR A 129 1.31 -0.39 24.37
CA TYR A 129 2.26 0.70 24.11
C TYR A 129 3.68 0.21 23.86
N ILE A 130 4.13 -0.84 24.53
CA ILE A 130 5.41 -1.50 24.22
C ILE A 130 5.38 -2.03 22.78
N GLY A 131 4.29 -2.70 22.39
CA GLY A 131 4.11 -3.21 21.03
C GLY A 131 4.21 -2.11 19.96
N ALA A 132 3.48 -1.02 20.16
CA ALA A 132 3.54 0.15 19.27
C ALA A 132 4.94 0.79 19.25
N GLY A 133 5.60 0.91 20.40
CA GLY A 133 6.96 1.42 20.51
C GLY A 133 7.97 0.58 19.72
N LEU A 134 7.86 -0.74 19.78
CA LEU A 134 8.69 -1.65 18.97
C LEU A 134 8.43 -1.45 17.47
N SER A 135 7.18 -1.28 17.05
CA SER A 135 6.86 -0.98 15.64
C SER A 135 7.42 0.36 15.16
N VAL A 136 7.47 1.39 16.02
CA VAL A 136 8.16 2.65 15.73
C VAL A 136 9.66 2.42 15.53
N VAL A 137 10.29 1.66 16.43
CA VAL A 137 11.72 1.34 16.32
C VAL A 137 12.01 0.58 15.03
N SER A 138 11.21 -0.42 14.65
CA SER A 138 11.40 -1.13 13.38
C SER A 138 11.24 -0.22 12.16
N ALA A 139 10.27 0.71 12.19
CA ALA A 139 10.07 1.69 11.12
C ALA A 139 11.32 2.57 10.93
N PHE A 140 11.92 3.04 12.04
CA PHE A 140 13.16 3.81 11.99
C PHE A 140 14.33 2.98 11.47
N ILE A 141 14.45 1.72 11.88
CA ILE A 141 15.49 0.82 11.37
C ILE A 141 15.37 0.64 9.85
N PHE A 142 14.16 0.47 9.31
CA PHE A 142 13.96 0.35 7.86
C PHE A 142 14.47 1.59 7.11
N LEU A 143 14.32 2.81 7.64
CA LEU A 143 14.85 4.03 6.99
C LEU A 143 16.38 4.00 6.79
N PHE A 144 17.11 3.25 7.63
CA PHE A 144 18.56 3.13 7.52
C PHE A 144 19.01 2.10 6.48
N ILE A 145 18.16 1.16 6.07
CA ILE A 145 18.48 0.19 5.01
C ILE A 145 18.78 0.95 3.72
N LYS A 146 19.93 0.65 3.12
CA LYS A 146 20.30 1.19 1.80
C LYS A 146 19.71 0.30 0.73
N SER A 147 18.91 0.88 -0.17
CA SER A 147 18.55 0.21 -1.41
C SER A 147 19.53 0.60 -2.51
N GLU A 148 20.06 -0.38 -3.21
CA GLU A 148 20.75 -0.19 -4.48
C GLU A 148 19.71 -0.27 -5.59
N ILE A 149 19.31 0.89 -6.09
CA ILE A 149 18.55 0.95 -7.34
C ILE A 149 19.58 0.91 -8.45
N PRO A 150 19.43 0.05 -9.47
CA PRO A 150 20.26 0.12 -10.66
C PRO A 150 20.09 1.50 -11.27
N SER A 151 21.05 2.38 -11.00
CA SER A 151 21.16 3.66 -11.66
C SER A 151 21.26 3.35 -13.15
N SER A 152 20.32 3.81 -13.95
CA SER A 152 20.57 3.99 -15.38
C SER A 152 21.53 5.18 -15.57
N THR A 153 22.68 5.16 -14.90
CA THR A 153 23.81 6.00 -15.25
C THR A 153 24.58 5.20 -16.27
N SER A 154 24.54 5.69 -17.49
CA SER A 154 25.52 5.42 -18.52
C SER A 154 26.91 5.34 -17.87
N SER A 155 27.47 4.13 -17.82
CA SER A 155 28.91 3.97 -17.65
C SER A 155 29.55 4.56 -18.91
N VAL A 156 29.83 5.86 -18.88
CA VAL A 156 30.86 6.46 -19.72
C VAL A 156 32.18 5.90 -19.20
N ASP A 157 32.46 4.65 -19.55
CA ASP A 157 33.83 4.16 -19.54
C ASP A 157 34.47 4.70 -20.82
N THR A 158 35.29 5.71 -20.62
CA THR A 158 36.31 6.16 -21.55
C THR A 158 37.19 4.99 -21.98
N THR A 159 37.00 4.52 -23.21
CA THR A 159 38.02 3.80 -23.97
C THR A 159 38.09 4.39 -25.38
N PRO A 160 39.17 5.08 -25.78
CA PRO A 160 39.34 5.50 -27.16
C PRO A 160 39.96 4.34 -27.94
N LEU A 161 39.29 3.81 -28.97
CA LEU A 161 39.91 3.26 -30.20
C LEU A 161 38.89 2.59 -31.14
N MET A 162 38.64 3.31 -32.24
CA MET A 162 38.47 2.86 -33.63
C MET A 162 37.28 1.97 -34.10
N THR A 163 36.44 2.65 -34.89
CA THR A 163 36.05 2.33 -36.29
C THR A 163 34.82 1.43 -36.55
N GLU A 164 33.75 2.15 -36.92
CA GLU A 164 32.71 1.86 -37.93
C GLU A 164 32.09 0.46 -38.04
N HIS A 165 30.77 0.41 -37.79
CA HIS A 165 29.81 0.19 -38.89
C HIS A 165 28.47 0.85 -38.59
N VAL A 166 28.07 1.72 -39.52
CA VAL A 166 26.80 2.43 -39.59
C VAL A 166 25.67 1.41 -39.79
N ILE A 167 24.85 1.21 -38.76
CA ILE A 167 23.43 0.89 -38.94
C ILE A 167 22.66 1.90 -38.12
N ASN A 168 22.03 2.84 -38.83
CA ASN A 168 21.04 3.78 -38.33
C ASN A 168 19.92 3.01 -37.59
N LYS A 169 20.08 2.77 -36.29
CA LYS A 169 18.96 2.88 -35.37
C LYS A 169 18.80 4.36 -35.10
N ILE A 170 17.74 4.93 -35.68
CA ILE A 170 17.20 6.22 -35.30
C ILE A 170 17.29 6.31 -33.79
N GLN A 171 18.14 7.21 -33.34
CA GLN A 171 18.28 7.59 -31.95
C GLN A 171 16.93 8.13 -31.52
N ASP A 172 16.15 7.35 -30.77
CA ASP A 172 14.86 7.77 -30.23
C ASP A 172 15.07 9.07 -29.43
N PRO A 173 14.59 10.24 -29.90
CA PRO A 173 14.95 11.53 -29.30
C PRO A 173 14.15 11.85 -28.02
N CYS A 174 13.42 10.90 -27.41
CA CYS A 174 12.44 11.25 -26.38
C CYS A 174 12.20 10.16 -25.31
N ARG A 175 13.25 9.64 -24.67
CA ARG A 175 13.08 9.11 -23.31
C ARG A 175 13.02 10.28 -22.34
N ASP A 176 11.83 10.83 -22.20
CA ASP A 176 11.57 12.01 -21.40
C ASP A 176 11.64 11.63 -19.91
N TYR A 177 12.85 11.73 -19.34
CA TYR A 177 13.22 11.36 -17.98
C TYR A 177 12.18 11.85 -16.95
N SER A 178 11.80 10.98 -16.01
CA SER A 178 10.94 11.35 -14.89
C SER A 178 11.61 12.48 -14.11
N TRP A 179 10.82 13.36 -13.49
CA TRP A 179 11.37 14.44 -12.67
C TRP A 179 12.26 13.92 -11.52
N VAL A 180 11.97 12.69 -11.07
CA VAL A 180 12.74 11.96 -10.05
C VAL A 180 14.17 11.63 -10.53
N ASP A 181 14.36 11.42 -11.82
CA ASP A 181 15.64 11.03 -12.41
C ASP A 181 16.62 12.22 -12.44
N LYS A 182 16.13 13.45 -12.26
CA LYS A 182 16.94 14.68 -12.19
C LYS A 182 17.54 14.94 -10.80
N LEU A 183 17.13 14.18 -9.80
CA LEU A 183 17.56 14.37 -8.41
C LEU A 183 18.91 13.67 -8.14
N SER A 184 19.71 14.20 -7.23
CA SER A 184 20.90 13.50 -6.72
C SER A 184 20.50 12.27 -5.89
N THR A 185 21.39 11.30 -5.72
CA THR A 185 21.12 10.07 -4.95
C THR A 185 20.64 10.35 -3.52
N LEU A 186 21.17 11.40 -2.88
CA LEU A 186 20.72 11.82 -1.54
C LEU A 186 19.32 12.43 -1.58
N GLN A 187 19.03 13.27 -2.58
CA GLN A 187 17.71 13.87 -2.76
C GLN A 187 16.65 12.82 -3.10
N GLN A 188 16.96 11.86 -3.96
CA GLN A 188 16.08 10.73 -4.27
C GLN A 188 15.73 9.97 -2.99
N ARG A 189 16.72 9.64 -2.16
CA ARG A 189 16.47 8.95 -0.90
C ARG A 189 15.58 9.76 0.05
N ILE A 190 15.86 11.05 0.24
CA ILE A 190 15.06 11.90 1.13
C ILE A 190 13.62 11.99 0.62
N VAL A 191 13.44 12.31 -0.67
CA VAL A 191 12.11 12.43 -1.29
C VAL A 191 11.35 11.11 -1.22
N GLY A 192 11.99 9.98 -1.56
CA GLY A 192 11.37 8.67 -1.52
C GLY A 192 10.95 8.24 -0.13
N CYS A 193 11.81 8.44 0.88
CA CYS A 193 11.47 8.16 2.28
C CYS A 193 10.34 9.07 2.75
N SER A 194 10.39 10.38 2.50
CA SER A 194 9.35 11.33 2.90
C SER A 194 8.00 10.99 2.26
N LEU A 195 7.98 10.69 0.96
CA LEU A 195 6.78 10.26 0.26
C LEU A 195 6.23 8.94 0.83
N ALA A 196 7.10 7.96 1.12
CA ALA A 196 6.68 6.69 1.71
C ALA A 196 6.05 6.88 3.11
N VAL A 197 6.61 7.78 3.94
CA VAL A 197 6.04 8.12 5.25
C VAL A 197 4.65 8.75 5.09
N ILE A 198 4.52 9.74 4.21
CA ILE A 198 3.25 10.45 3.97
C ILE A 198 2.20 9.48 3.42
N SER A 199 2.54 8.67 2.41
CA SER A 199 1.65 7.64 1.87
C SER A 199 1.25 6.62 2.93
N GLY A 200 2.19 6.19 3.79
CA GLY A 200 1.90 5.30 4.90
C GLY A 200 0.85 5.87 5.87
N ILE A 201 0.99 7.15 6.26
CA ILE A 201 0.01 7.82 7.15
C ILE A 201 -1.37 7.91 6.48
N LEU A 202 -1.43 8.24 5.18
CA LEU A 202 -2.68 8.28 4.43
C LEU A 202 -3.31 6.89 4.33
N TYR A 203 -2.53 5.85 4.03
CA TYR A 203 -3.03 4.47 3.99
C TYR A 203 -3.59 4.03 5.35
N GLY A 204 -2.92 4.37 6.46
CA GLY A 204 -3.40 4.03 7.80
C GLY A 204 -4.68 4.76 8.20
N SER A 205 -5.00 5.86 7.51
CA SER A 205 -6.22 6.64 7.73
C SER A 205 -7.37 6.23 6.79
N THR A 206 -7.12 5.31 5.84
CA THR A 206 -8.07 5.00 4.76
C THR A 206 -9.39 4.41 5.25
N PHE A 207 -9.36 3.63 6.34
CA PHE A 207 -10.55 2.96 6.88
C PHE A 207 -11.20 3.72 8.03
N VAL A 208 -10.65 4.86 8.46
CA VAL A 208 -11.22 5.72 9.52
C VAL A 208 -12.68 6.08 9.21
N PRO A 209 -13.07 6.51 7.99
CA PRO A 209 -14.47 6.84 7.70
C PRO A 209 -15.42 5.64 7.81
N ILE A 210 -14.96 4.44 7.47
CA ILE A 210 -15.77 3.21 7.58
C ILE A 210 -15.96 2.85 9.05
N ILE A 211 -14.88 2.89 9.85
CA ILE A 211 -14.92 2.64 11.29
C ILE A 211 -15.86 3.66 11.97
N TYR A 212 -15.75 4.94 11.60
CA TYR A 212 -16.63 5.99 12.11
C TYR A 212 -18.12 5.69 11.84
N ILE A 213 -18.49 5.30 10.62
CA ILE A 213 -19.87 4.89 10.30
C ILE A 213 -20.30 3.72 11.17
N LYS A 214 -19.46 2.69 11.29
CA LYS A 214 -19.74 1.49 12.06
C LYS A 214 -19.95 1.78 13.55
N ASP A 215 -19.13 2.62 14.15
CA ASP A 215 -19.28 3.01 15.56
C ASP A 215 -20.54 3.83 15.80
N HIS A 216 -20.79 4.83 14.95
CA HIS A 216 -21.98 5.67 15.09
C HIS A 216 -23.27 4.90 14.80
N SER A 217 -23.24 3.86 13.97
CA SER A 217 -24.42 3.03 13.70
C SER A 217 -24.94 2.26 14.92
N LYS A 218 -24.11 2.07 15.94
CA LYS A 218 -24.50 1.45 17.22
C LYS A 218 -25.36 2.39 18.07
N ARG A 219 -25.36 3.69 17.78
CA ARG A 219 -26.12 4.72 18.48
C ARG A 219 -27.43 4.99 17.73
N ASN A 220 -28.56 4.96 18.44
CA ASN A 220 -29.91 5.06 17.87
C ASN A 220 -30.26 6.48 17.38
N ASP A 221 -29.47 7.48 17.76
CA ASP A 221 -29.64 8.90 17.45
C ASP A 221 -28.75 9.39 16.29
N SER A 222 -27.95 8.50 15.69
CA SER A 222 -27.00 8.89 14.63
C SER A 222 -27.61 8.79 13.23
N ILE A 223 -27.09 9.59 12.30
CA ILE A 223 -27.45 9.49 10.87
C ILE A 223 -27.05 8.14 10.23
N TYR A 224 -26.26 7.34 10.94
CA TYR A 224 -25.75 6.04 10.51
C TYR A 224 -26.48 4.87 11.17
N THR A 225 -27.56 5.11 11.93
CA THR A 225 -28.35 4.03 12.53
C THR A 225 -28.78 3.01 11.48
N GLY A 226 -28.53 1.72 11.78
CA GLY A 226 -28.80 0.61 10.88
C GLY A 226 -27.77 0.40 9.77
N ALA A 227 -26.61 1.07 9.81
CA ALA A 227 -25.49 0.73 8.93
C ALA A 227 -24.92 -0.65 9.28
N SER A 228 -24.46 -1.37 8.26
CA SER A 228 -23.94 -2.73 8.42
C SER A 228 -22.66 -2.76 9.24
N GLN A 229 -22.45 -3.83 10.02
CA GLN A 229 -21.17 -4.08 10.68
C GLN A 229 -20.20 -4.90 9.82
N TYR A 230 -20.68 -5.41 8.68
CA TYR A 230 -19.89 -6.20 7.76
C TYR A 230 -19.02 -5.30 6.86
N ASP A 231 -17.70 -5.46 6.93
CA ASP A 231 -16.75 -4.55 6.27
C ASP A 231 -16.89 -4.55 4.73
N LEU A 232 -17.25 -5.69 4.13
CA LEU A 232 -17.39 -5.79 2.68
C LEU A 232 -18.51 -4.91 2.12
N ASP A 233 -19.52 -4.58 2.93
CA ASP A 233 -20.65 -3.74 2.49
C ASP A 233 -20.22 -2.31 2.11
N TYR A 234 -19.06 -1.88 2.63
CA TYR A 234 -18.49 -0.56 2.38
C TYR A 234 -17.48 -0.55 1.22
N VAL A 235 -17.06 -1.71 0.71
CA VAL A 235 -16.02 -1.82 -0.34
C VAL A 235 -16.39 -1.04 -1.58
N PHE A 236 -17.64 -1.15 -2.04
CA PHE A 236 -18.09 -0.47 -3.25
C PHE A 236 -18.03 1.06 -3.10
N ALA A 237 -18.46 1.59 -1.95
CA ALA A 237 -18.37 3.02 -1.66
C ALA A 237 -16.91 3.47 -1.53
N HIS A 238 -16.09 2.72 -0.80
CA HIS A 238 -14.67 3.01 -0.63
C HIS A 238 -13.94 3.06 -1.98
N PHE A 239 -14.09 2.02 -2.81
CA PHE A 239 -13.40 1.92 -4.11
C PHE A 239 -13.96 2.90 -5.14
N SER A 240 -15.23 3.30 -5.03
CA SER A 240 -15.77 4.41 -5.83
C SER A 240 -15.08 5.73 -5.50
N GLY A 241 -14.78 5.98 -4.22
CA GLY A 241 -13.96 7.13 -3.80
C GLY A 241 -12.54 7.09 -4.37
N ILE A 242 -11.91 5.91 -4.39
CA ILE A 242 -10.59 5.69 -5.01
C ILE A 242 -10.62 6.09 -6.50
N PHE A 243 -11.56 5.53 -7.25
CA PHE A 243 -11.64 5.74 -8.70
C PHE A 243 -12.02 7.17 -9.06
N LEU A 244 -12.98 7.77 -8.35
CA LEU A 244 -13.37 9.17 -8.56
C LEU A 244 -12.17 10.10 -8.35
N THR A 245 -11.47 9.94 -7.23
CA THR A 245 -10.31 10.79 -6.90
C THR A 245 -9.18 10.61 -7.89
N SER A 246 -8.88 9.37 -8.27
CA SER A 246 -7.88 9.05 -9.30
C SER A 246 -8.25 9.67 -10.65
N THR A 247 -9.52 9.65 -11.02
CA THR A 247 -10.03 10.29 -12.25
C THR A 247 -9.87 11.82 -12.20
N VAL A 248 -10.16 12.45 -11.06
CA VAL A 248 -9.93 13.89 -10.85
C VAL A 248 -8.45 14.24 -11.01
N TYR A 249 -7.54 13.45 -10.43
CA TYR A 249 -6.11 13.64 -10.58
C TYR A 249 -5.64 13.46 -12.01
N PHE A 250 -6.16 12.46 -12.73
CA PHE A 250 -5.83 12.25 -14.12
C PHE A 250 -6.34 13.40 -15.01
N PHE A 251 -7.54 13.92 -14.76
CA PHE A 251 -8.04 15.11 -15.47
C PHE A 251 -7.19 16.35 -15.19
N ALA A 252 -6.83 16.60 -13.93
CA ALA A 252 -5.95 17.70 -13.57
C ALA A 252 -4.58 17.58 -14.28
N TYR A 253 -4.05 16.36 -14.36
CA TYR A 253 -2.83 16.06 -15.10
C TYR A 253 -2.98 16.32 -16.61
N CYS A 254 -4.08 15.89 -17.24
CA CYS A 254 -4.37 16.19 -18.64
C CYS A 254 -4.45 17.70 -18.91
N ILE A 255 -5.08 18.47 -18.01
CA ILE A 255 -5.13 19.94 -18.10
C ILE A 255 -3.72 20.54 -18.00
N ALA A 256 -2.94 20.12 -17.00
CA ALA A 256 -1.56 20.59 -16.80
C ALA A 256 -0.65 20.25 -18.00
N MET A 257 -0.86 19.09 -18.62
CA MET A 257 -0.17 18.64 -19.82
C MET A 257 -0.77 19.18 -21.13
N LYS A 258 -1.71 20.13 -21.06
CA LYS A 258 -2.39 20.73 -22.23
C LYS A 258 -2.93 19.67 -23.19
N ASN A 259 -3.60 18.66 -22.62
CA ASN A 259 -4.16 17.50 -23.30
C ASN A 259 -3.15 16.63 -24.09
N ASN A 260 -1.88 16.67 -23.71
CA ASN A 260 -0.84 15.73 -24.18
C ASN A 260 -0.28 14.90 -23.01
N PRO A 261 -1.13 14.07 -22.34
CA PRO A 261 -0.68 13.24 -21.23
C PRO A 261 0.32 12.17 -21.69
N LYS A 262 1.30 11.83 -20.85
CA LYS A 262 2.21 10.72 -21.12
C LYS A 262 1.51 9.40 -20.84
N LEU A 263 1.17 8.67 -21.90
CA LEU A 263 0.52 7.36 -21.80
C LEU A 263 1.55 6.25 -22.01
N TYR A 264 1.44 5.20 -21.20
CA TYR A 264 2.33 4.03 -21.25
C TYR A 264 1.47 2.78 -21.47
N PRO A 265 1.13 2.43 -22.72
CA PRO A 265 0.23 1.33 -23.03
C PRO A 265 0.70 -0.02 -22.49
N GLU A 266 2.01 -0.26 -22.47
CA GLU A 266 2.61 -1.49 -21.94
C GLU A 266 2.37 -1.67 -20.43
N ALA A 267 2.15 -0.57 -19.70
CA ALA A 267 1.85 -0.60 -18.28
C ALA A 267 0.37 -0.86 -17.97
N VAL A 268 -0.52 -0.88 -18.98
CA VAL A 268 -1.97 -1.04 -18.78
C VAL A 268 -2.31 -2.41 -18.17
N LEU A 269 -1.88 -3.50 -18.80
CA LEU A 269 -2.18 -4.85 -18.31
C LEU A 269 -1.51 -5.16 -16.96
N PRO A 270 -0.21 -4.85 -16.75
CA PRO A 270 0.42 -4.97 -15.44
C PRO A 270 -0.23 -4.09 -14.37
N GLY A 271 -0.67 -2.88 -14.72
CA GLY A 271 -1.36 -1.95 -13.82
C GLY A 271 -2.75 -2.45 -13.43
N PHE A 272 -3.49 -2.99 -14.39
CA PHE A 272 -4.78 -3.61 -14.14
C PHE A 272 -4.64 -4.83 -13.21
N LEU A 273 -3.66 -5.70 -13.48
CA LEU A 273 -3.35 -6.84 -12.62
C LEU A 273 -2.97 -6.36 -11.20
N SER A 274 -2.11 -5.35 -11.09
CA SER A 274 -1.72 -4.78 -9.79
C SER A 274 -2.92 -4.29 -8.97
N GLY A 275 -3.83 -3.55 -9.60
CA GLY A 275 -5.05 -3.07 -8.98
C GLY A 275 -5.99 -4.21 -8.57
N ALA A 276 -6.16 -5.22 -9.42
CA ALA A 276 -6.96 -6.40 -9.11
C ALA A 276 -6.40 -7.18 -7.91
N LEU A 277 -5.08 -7.42 -7.86
CA LEU A 277 -4.43 -8.09 -6.73
C LEU A 277 -4.64 -7.30 -5.44
N TRP A 278 -4.50 -5.98 -5.46
CA TRP A 278 -4.73 -5.12 -4.29
C TRP A 278 -6.21 -5.12 -3.84
N ALA A 279 -7.15 -5.07 -4.77
CA ALA A 279 -8.58 -5.08 -4.47
C ALA A 279 -9.03 -6.41 -3.84
N ILE A 280 -8.57 -7.53 -4.41
CA ILE A 280 -8.83 -8.87 -3.86
C ILE A 280 -8.20 -9.01 -2.48
N ALA A 281 -6.95 -8.54 -2.29
CA ALA A 281 -6.29 -8.55 -1.00
C ALA A 281 -7.07 -7.78 0.07
N THR A 282 -7.63 -6.63 -0.29
CA THR A 282 -8.47 -5.82 0.61
C THR A 282 -9.76 -6.54 0.99
N CYS A 283 -10.42 -7.21 0.03
CA CYS A 283 -11.59 -8.04 0.33
C CYS A 283 -11.23 -9.21 1.26
N CYS A 284 -10.12 -9.89 1.01
CA CYS A 284 -9.62 -10.96 1.87
C CYS A 284 -9.27 -10.44 3.28
N TRP A 285 -8.72 -9.23 3.40
CA TRP A 285 -8.50 -8.60 4.69
C TRP A 285 -9.82 -8.39 5.44
N PHE A 286 -10.85 -7.85 4.79
CA PHE A 286 -12.16 -7.66 5.42
C PHE A 286 -12.82 -8.98 5.85
N ILE A 287 -12.69 -10.04 5.05
CA ILE A 287 -13.13 -11.39 5.45
C ILE A 287 -12.34 -11.88 6.66
N ALA A 288 -11.02 -11.68 6.69
CA ALA A 288 -10.18 -12.06 7.81
C ALA A 288 -10.52 -11.28 9.09
N ASN A 289 -10.83 -9.97 9.00
CA ASN A 289 -11.29 -9.17 10.13
C ASN A 289 -12.59 -9.73 10.71
N HIS A 290 -13.52 -10.14 9.85
CA HIS A 290 -14.79 -10.72 10.29
C HIS A 290 -14.59 -12.10 10.96
N SER A 291 -13.75 -12.97 10.41
CA SER A 291 -13.59 -14.35 10.87
C SER A 291 -12.59 -14.53 12.04
N LEU A 292 -11.50 -13.75 12.09
CA LEU A 292 -10.46 -13.85 13.13
C LEU A 292 -10.50 -12.71 14.14
N SER A 293 -11.37 -11.72 13.95
CA SER A 293 -11.26 -10.38 14.56
C SER A 293 -10.10 -9.57 14.01
N ALA A 294 -10.28 -8.23 13.96
CA ALA A 294 -9.24 -7.28 13.61
C ALA A 294 -8.00 -7.39 14.53
N VAL A 295 -8.18 -7.86 15.77
CA VAL A 295 -7.10 -8.08 16.74
C VAL A 295 -6.04 -9.06 16.23
N VAL A 296 -6.46 -10.12 15.56
CA VAL A 296 -5.58 -11.20 15.09
C VAL A 296 -5.15 -10.97 13.65
N SER A 297 -6.07 -10.53 12.80
CA SER A 297 -5.82 -10.35 11.37
C SER A 297 -5.00 -9.09 11.06
N PHE A 298 -5.18 -7.98 11.79
CA PHE A 298 -4.44 -6.74 11.54
C PHE A 298 -2.92 -6.92 11.63
N PRO A 299 -2.34 -7.49 12.72
CA PRO A 299 -0.89 -7.64 12.80
C PRO A 299 -0.30 -8.56 11.72
N ILE A 300 -1.04 -9.61 11.32
CA ILE A 300 -0.65 -10.52 10.23
C ILE A 300 -0.61 -9.75 8.90
N ILE A 301 -1.66 -9.00 8.60
CA ILE A 301 -1.85 -8.32 7.31
C ILE A 301 -1.03 -7.03 7.21
N THR A 302 -0.61 -6.42 8.32
CA THR A 302 0.29 -5.26 8.29
C THR A 302 1.77 -5.65 8.24
N ALA A 303 2.19 -6.74 8.91
CA ALA A 303 3.59 -7.17 8.91
C ALA A 303 3.93 -8.10 7.72
N GLY A 304 3.02 -8.99 7.35
CA GLY A 304 3.23 -10.01 6.33
C GLY A 304 3.59 -9.47 4.95
N PRO A 305 2.85 -8.49 4.39
CA PRO A 305 3.16 -7.94 3.06
C PRO A 305 4.57 -7.35 2.98
N GLY A 306 5.02 -6.70 4.05
CA GLY A 306 6.38 -6.17 4.17
C GLY A 306 7.43 -7.27 4.05
N PHE A 307 7.19 -8.43 4.68
CA PHE A 307 8.07 -9.60 4.56
C PHE A 307 8.12 -10.12 3.12
N ILE A 308 6.97 -10.34 2.48
CA ILE A 308 6.91 -10.82 1.10
C ILE A 308 7.58 -9.83 0.13
N ALA A 309 7.34 -8.53 0.30
CA ALA A 309 7.96 -7.49 -0.49
C ALA A 309 9.49 -7.44 -0.32
N ALA A 310 9.96 -7.61 0.91
CA ALA A 310 11.39 -7.71 1.21
C ALA A 310 12.02 -8.94 0.53
N MET A 311 11.34 -10.09 0.54
CA MET A 311 11.81 -11.29 -0.18
C MET A 311 11.90 -11.06 -1.69
N TRP A 312 10.93 -10.37 -2.30
CA TRP A 312 11.03 -9.95 -3.70
C TRP A 312 12.20 -8.99 -3.93
N GLY A 313 12.40 -8.04 -3.02
CA GLY A 313 13.50 -7.07 -3.02
C GLY A 313 14.88 -7.74 -2.96
N VAL A 314 15.04 -8.76 -2.12
CA VAL A 314 16.30 -9.50 -1.95
C VAL A 314 16.55 -10.48 -3.08
N PHE A 315 15.61 -11.40 -3.33
CA PHE A 315 15.88 -12.55 -4.22
C PHE A 315 15.73 -12.23 -5.70
N LYS A 316 14.68 -11.49 -6.09
CA LYS A 316 14.34 -11.27 -7.49
C LYS A 316 14.94 -9.97 -8.01
N PHE A 317 14.76 -8.90 -7.27
CA PHE A 317 15.14 -7.57 -7.71
C PHE A 317 16.54 -7.16 -7.27
N LYS A 318 17.09 -7.84 -6.27
CA LYS A 318 18.41 -7.56 -5.69
C LYS A 318 18.59 -6.07 -5.34
N GLU A 319 17.53 -5.44 -4.83
CA GLU A 319 17.51 -4.03 -4.39
C GLU A 319 18.13 -3.85 -3.00
N ILE A 320 18.06 -4.90 -2.17
CA ILE A 320 18.59 -4.92 -0.82
C ILE A 320 19.74 -5.91 -0.86
N GLN A 321 20.98 -5.41 -0.85
CA GLN A 321 22.18 -6.24 -0.90
C GLN A 321 23.14 -5.91 0.25
N GLY A 322 24.01 -6.87 0.57
CA GLY A 322 25.05 -6.73 1.59
C GLY A 322 24.65 -7.28 2.96
N LEU A 323 25.64 -7.86 3.65
CA LEU A 323 25.45 -8.53 4.93
C LEU A 323 24.84 -7.59 5.99
N GLN A 324 25.29 -6.33 6.04
CA GLN A 324 24.76 -5.33 6.97
C GLN A 324 23.27 -5.07 6.75
N ASN A 325 22.83 -4.90 5.49
CA ASN A 325 21.43 -4.70 5.17
C ASN A 325 20.58 -5.94 5.50
N TYR A 326 21.09 -7.15 5.27
CA TYR A 326 20.40 -8.38 5.63
C TYR A 326 20.24 -8.52 7.15
N LEU A 327 21.30 -8.27 7.92
CA LEU A 327 21.22 -8.30 9.39
C LEU A 327 20.25 -7.25 9.93
N LEU A 328 20.29 -6.03 9.38
CA LEU A 328 19.40 -4.96 9.79
C LEU A 328 17.92 -5.28 9.48
N MET A 329 17.68 -5.90 8.31
CA MET A 329 16.36 -6.34 7.90
C MET A 329 15.83 -7.48 8.79
N ILE A 330 16.63 -8.51 9.05
CA ILE A 330 16.25 -9.60 9.96
C ILE A 330 15.94 -9.04 11.35
N PHE A 331 16.80 -8.16 11.88
CA PHE A 331 16.60 -7.52 13.16
C PHE A 331 15.30 -6.70 13.21
N ALA A 332 15.03 -5.89 12.18
CA ALA A 332 13.79 -5.14 12.07
C ALA A 332 12.55 -6.04 12.00
N PHE A 333 12.62 -7.17 11.29
CA PHE A 333 11.53 -8.16 11.25
C PHE A 333 11.30 -8.86 12.59
N CYS A 334 12.35 -9.17 13.35
CA CYS A 334 12.19 -9.70 14.69
C CYS A 334 11.49 -8.69 15.61
N ILE A 335 11.85 -7.40 15.50
CA ILE A 335 11.23 -6.34 16.28
C ILE A 335 9.76 -6.14 15.88
N ILE A 336 9.44 -6.04 14.59
CA ILE A 336 8.06 -5.82 14.14
C ILE A 336 7.15 -7.00 14.49
N LEU A 337 7.65 -8.23 14.40
CA LEU A 337 6.92 -9.43 14.80
C LEU A 337 6.66 -9.45 16.31
N THR A 338 7.67 -9.09 17.11
CA THR A 338 7.52 -8.98 18.56
C THR A 338 6.50 -7.90 18.92
N GLY A 339 6.58 -6.72 18.28
CA GLY A 339 5.63 -5.62 18.49
C GLY A 339 4.20 -5.98 18.10
N ALA A 340 4.03 -6.67 16.97
CA ALA A 340 2.77 -7.21 16.50
C ALA A 340 2.15 -8.19 17.51
N LEU A 341 2.95 -9.14 18.02
CA LEU A 341 2.52 -10.10 19.02
C LEU A 341 2.16 -9.42 20.35
N CYS A 342 2.98 -8.49 20.86
CA CYS A 342 2.66 -7.72 22.06
C CYS A 342 1.33 -6.98 21.93
N THR A 343 1.10 -6.34 20.78
CA THR A 343 -0.16 -5.63 20.49
C THR A 343 -1.35 -6.59 20.45
N ALA A 344 -1.21 -7.76 19.81
CA ALA A 344 -2.26 -8.78 19.77
C ALA A 344 -2.59 -9.33 21.17
N TYR A 345 -1.56 -9.75 21.93
CA TYR A 345 -1.72 -10.29 23.28
C TYR A 345 -2.20 -9.24 24.30
N SER A 346 -2.07 -7.95 24.01
CA SER A 346 -2.56 -6.90 24.92
C SER A 346 -4.09 -6.85 25.03
N LYS A 347 -4.81 -7.45 24.08
CA LYS A 347 -6.28 -7.53 24.07
C LYS A 347 -6.83 -8.79 24.72
N ILE A 348 -5.97 -9.76 25.04
CA ILE A 348 -6.31 -11.00 25.77
C ILE A 348 -6.04 -10.78 27.26
#